data_AF-A0A0Q4GFR1-F1
#
_entry.id   AF-A0A0Q4GFR1-F1
#
_cell.length_a   1.000
_cell.length_b   1.000
_cell.length_c   1.000
_cell.angle_alpha   90.00
_cell.angle_beta   90.00
_cell.angle_gamma   90.00
#
_symmetry.space_group_name_H-M   'P 1'
#
loop_
_entity.id
_entity.type
_entity.pdbx_description
1 polymer ?
#
loop_
_entity_poly.entity_id
_entity_poly.type
_entity_poly.pdbx_seq_one_letter_code
_entity_poly.pdbx_strand_id
1 'polypeptide(L)'
;MDAAPWPQRAMPSPLWRGAARIGLMCDTGIAPALCDVIADEARRRSLLPVTPISRDHRATKADRDTVIVAVAIEQHPQGEHLVVVVRRAVEIDDAESPARYSVAWHGTAPPRPQIDEVLQKSLPHHRNAGNRPE
;
A
#
# COMPACT_ATOMS: atom_id res chain seq x y z
N MET A 1 -33.13 -19.27 16.21
CA MET A 1 -32.28 -19.88 15.19
C MET A 1 -31.38 -18.78 14.67
N ASP A 2 -30.24 -18.61 15.34
CA ASP A 2 -29.25 -17.60 15.00
C ASP A 2 -28.48 -18.04 13.75
N ALA A 3 -28.70 -17.32 12.65
CA ALA A 3 -27.84 -17.43 11.48
C ALA A 3 -26.50 -16.79 11.85
N ALA A 4 -25.48 -17.63 12.04
CA ALA A 4 -24.11 -17.16 12.19
C ALA A 4 -23.76 -16.23 11.00
N PRO A 5 -23.18 -15.04 11.25
CA PRO A 5 -22.75 -14.17 10.17
C PRO A 5 -21.67 -14.92 9.39
N TRP A 6 -21.97 -15.16 8.11
CA TRP A 6 -21.06 -15.71 7.14
C TRP A 6 -19.70 -15.00 7.28
N PRO A 7 -18.56 -15.71 7.17
CA PRO A 7 -17.27 -15.07 7.23
C PRO A 7 -17.23 -14.06 6.08
N GLN A 8 -17.33 -12.77 6.40
CA GLN A 8 -17.08 -11.70 5.46
C GLN A 8 -15.68 -11.99 4.92
N ARG A 9 -15.59 -12.46 3.67
CA ARG A 9 -14.37 -12.34 2.89
C ARG A 9 -14.03 -10.86 3.05
N ALA A 10 -12.96 -10.55 3.79
CA ALA A 10 -12.44 -9.19 3.84
C ALA A 10 -12.24 -8.80 2.38
N MET A 11 -13.21 -8.07 1.83
CA MET A 11 -13.16 -7.68 0.44
C MET A 11 -11.90 -6.83 0.34
N PRO A 12 -10.97 -7.12 -0.58
CA PRO A 12 -9.90 -6.17 -0.83
C PRO A 12 -10.58 -4.83 -1.11
N SER A 13 -10.10 -3.76 -0.46
CA SER A 13 -10.66 -2.40 -0.57
C SER A 13 -11.07 -2.13 -2.03
N PRO A 14 -12.22 -1.49 -2.31
CA PRO A 14 -12.68 -1.25 -3.68
C PRO A 14 -11.62 -0.62 -4.60
N LEU A 15 -10.63 0.11 -4.06
CA LEU A 15 -9.39 0.53 -4.74
C LEU A 15 -8.72 -0.58 -5.57
N TRP A 16 -8.70 -1.80 -5.05
CA TRP A 16 -8.05 -2.97 -5.65
C TRP A 16 -8.93 -3.68 -6.69
N ARG A 17 -10.21 -3.32 -6.83
CA ARG A 17 -11.10 -3.93 -7.82
C ARG A 17 -10.60 -3.65 -9.23
N GLY A 18 -10.39 -4.70 -10.01
CA GLY A 18 -9.88 -4.59 -11.38
C GLY A 18 -8.47 -3.99 -11.48
N ALA A 19 -7.72 -3.94 -10.36
CA ALA A 19 -6.30 -3.62 -10.38
C ALA A 19 -5.53 -4.85 -10.87
N ALA A 20 -4.59 -4.63 -11.79
CA ALA A 20 -3.70 -5.66 -12.32
C ALA A 20 -2.23 -5.40 -11.96
N ARG A 21 -1.89 -4.18 -11.54
CA ARG A 21 -0.52 -3.79 -11.19
C ARG A 21 -0.48 -2.67 -10.15
N ILE A 22 0.68 -2.52 -9.53
CA ILE A 22 0.98 -1.48 -8.54
C ILE A 22 2.09 -0.58 -9.07
N GLY A 23 1.81 0.71 -9.12
CA GLY A 23 2.83 1.75 -9.28
C GLY A 23 3.29 2.23 -7.91
N LEU A 24 4.51 1.88 -7.50
CA LEU A 24 5.10 2.34 -6.24
C LEU A 24 5.83 3.67 -6.48
N MET A 25 5.46 4.69 -5.72
CA MET A 25 6.03 6.04 -5.82
C MET A 25 6.60 6.44 -4.47
N CYS A 26 7.90 6.68 -4.39
CA CYS A 26 8.51 7.27 -3.19
C CYS A 26 8.62 8.79 -3.36
N ASP A 27 8.23 9.54 -2.34
CA ASP A 27 8.42 11.00 -2.33
C ASP A 27 9.88 11.37 -2.07
N THR A 28 10.25 12.63 -2.36
CA THR A 28 11.63 13.14 -2.27
C THR A 28 12.19 13.17 -0.85
N GLY A 29 11.32 13.09 0.17
CA GLY A 29 11.73 12.96 1.57
C GLY A 29 12.23 11.56 1.94
N ILE A 30 12.03 10.56 1.07
CA ILE A 30 12.51 9.19 1.29
C ILE A 30 13.92 9.05 0.71
N ALA A 31 14.88 8.62 1.55
CA ALA A 31 16.22 8.29 1.08
C ALA A 31 16.16 7.17 0.02
N PRO A 32 16.94 7.23 -1.09
CA PRO A 32 16.87 6.24 -2.17
C PRO A 32 17.01 4.78 -1.68
N ALA A 33 17.97 4.52 -0.79
CA ALA A 33 18.16 3.18 -0.22
C ALA A 33 16.95 2.68 0.58
N LEU A 34 16.21 3.58 1.24
CA LEU A 34 14.97 3.23 1.93
C LEU A 34 13.86 2.93 0.92
N CYS A 35 13.77 3.71 -0.15
CA CYS A 35 12.81 3.45 -1.24
C CYS A 35 13.06 2.06 -1.87
N ASP A 36 14.31 1.69 -2.11
CA ASP A 36 14.66 0.37 -2.65
C ASP A 36 14.22 -0.76 -1.71
N VAL A 37 14.44 -0.61 -0.40
CA VAL A 37 13.98 -1.58 0.61
C VAL A 37 12.46 -1.70 0.60
N ILE A 38 11.73 -0.59 0.54
CA ILE A 38 10.26 -0.57 0.47
C ILE A 38 9.78 -1.24 -0.82
N ALA A 39 10.42 -0.96 -1.95
CA ALA A 39 10.08 -1.55 -3.24
C ALA A 39 10.27 -3.07 -3.24
N ASP A 40 11.39 -3.55 -2.71
CA ASP A 40 11.66 -4.98 -2.61
C ASP A 40 10.70 -5.70 -1.65
N GLU A 41 10.35 -5.06 -0.53
CA GLU A 41 9.38 -5.63 0.40
C GLU A 41 7.96 -5.64 -0.18
N ALA A 42 7.56 -4.57 -0.87
CA ALA A 42 6.28 -4.51 -1.57
C ALA A 42 6.18 -5.60 -2.64
N ARG A 43 7.24 -5.83 -3.42
CA ARG A 43 7.30 -6.93 -4.42
C ARG A 43 7.18 -8.30 -3.78
N ARG A 44 7.84 -8.54 -2.64
CA ARG A 44 7.78 -9.82 -1.93
C ARG A 44 6.38 -10.13 -1.40
N ARG A 45 5.64 -9.11 -0.96
CA ARG A 45 4.36 -9.28 -0.25
C ARG A 45 3.13 -9.13 -1.12
N SER A 46 3.22 -8.34 -2.19
CA SER A 46 2.08 -8.01 -3.04
C SER A 46 1.61 -9.19 -3.87
N LEU A 47 0.30 -9.32 -4.03
CA LEU A 47 -0.33 -10.19 -5.02
C LEU A 47 -0.17 -9.71 -6.46
N LEU A 48 0.03 -8.41 -6.63
CA LEU A 48 0.11 -7.76 -7.93
C LEU A 48 1.56 -7.36 -8.24
N PRO A 49 1.97 -7.36 -9.51
CA PRO A 49 3.27 -6.85 -9.93
C PRO A 49 3.48 -5.41 -9.43
N VAL A 50 4.61 -5.16 -8.78
CA VAL A 50 5.01 -3.83 -8.27
C VAL A 50 6.10 -3.26 -9.14
N THR A 51 5.84 -2.10 -9.73
CA THR A 51 6.78 -1.35 -10.56
C THR A 51 7.01 0.04 -9.96
N PRO A 52 8.27 0.48 -9.78
CA PRO A 52 8.55 1.86 -9.40
C PRO A 52 8.03 2.82 -10.47
N ILE A 53 7.41 3.92 -10.04
CA ILE A 53 6.99 5.02 -10.91
C ILE A 53 7.58 6.34 -10.39
N SER A 54 7.77 7.30 -11.30
CA SER A 54 8.23 8.63 -10.90
C SER A 54 7.12 9.42 -10.21
N ARG A 55 7.51 10.41 -9.40
CA ARG A 55 6.58 11.36 -8.79
C ARG A 55 5.76 12.13 -9.84
N ASP A 56 6.40 12.43 -10.97
CA ASP A 56 5.80 13.15 -12.08
C ASP A 56 5.00 12.23 -13.02
N HIS A 57 4.77 10.97 -12.63
CA HIS A 57 3.98 10.03 -13.42
C HIS A 57 2.58 10.59 -13.65
N ARG A 58 2.30 10.91 -14.92
CA ARG A 58 0.97 11.35 -15.35
C ARG A 58 0.20 10.13 -15.81
N ALA A 59 -0.78 9.72 -14.99
CA ALA A 59 -1.63 8.60 -15.33
C ALA A 59 -2.37 8.86 -16.65
N THR A 60 -2.38 7.84 -17.49
CA THR A 60 -3.04 7.82 -18.80
C THR A 60 -4.11 6.73 -18.80
N LYS A 61 -4.89 6.62 -19.89
CA LYS A 61 -5.85 5.50 -20.04
C LYS A 61 -5.21 4.11 -19.93
N ALA A 62 -3.92 3.99 -20.23
CA ALA A 62 -3.18 2.73 -20.08
C ALA A 62 -2.96 2.31 -18.61
N ASP A 63 -3.10 3.26 -17.68
CA ASP A 63 -2.95 3.05 -16.24
C ASP A 63 -4.28 2.74 -15.56
N ARG A 64 -5.37 2.46 -16.32
CA ARG A 64 -6.69 2.23 -15.73
C ARG A 64 -6.72 1.07 -14.74
N ASP A 65 -5.83 0.09 -14.88
CA ASP A 65 -5.70 -1.09 -14.04
C ASP A 65 -4.55 -0.95 -13.01
N THR A 66 -3.99 0.25 -12.87
CA THR A 66 -2.90 0.56 -11.94
C THR A 66 -3.46 1.19 -10.66
N VAL A 67 -3.01 0.69 -9.52
CA VAL A 67 -3.12 1.36 -8.22
C VAL A 67 -1.78 2.00 -7.89
N ILE A 68 -1.79 3.29 -7.57
CA ILE A 68 -0.61 4.01 -7.11
C ILE A 68 -0.53 3.87 -5.59
N VAL A 69 0.64 3.41 -5.14
CA VAL A 69 1.03 3.37 -3.73
C VAL A 69 2.12 4.41 -3.54
N ALA A 70 1.75 5.54 -2.96
CA ALA A 70 2.66 6.64 -2.68
C ALA A 70 3.20 6.53 -1.25
N VAL A 71 4.50 6.65 -1.07
CA VAL A 71 5.18 6.52 0.22
C VAL A 71 5.94 7.79 0.56
N ALA A 72 5.71 8.31 1.76
CA ALA A 72 6.35 9.52 2.26
C ALA A 72 6.68 9.38 3.76
N ILE A 73 7.67 10.14 4.23
CA ILE A 73 7.85 10.41 5.66
C ILE A 73 7.24 11.78 5.93
N GLU A 74 6.29 11.84 6.85
CA GLU A 74 5.60 13.07 7.24
C GLU A 74 5.86 13.39 8.71
N GLN A 75 5.93 14.68 9.03
CA GLN A 75 6.07 15.17 10.41
C GLN A 75 4.68 15.24 11.06
N HIS A 76 4.51 14.51 12.15
CA HIS A 76 3.33 14.58 13.02
C HIS A 76 3.72 15.22 14.37
N PRO A 77 2.75 15.76 15.14
CA PRO A 77 3.01 16.30 16.48
C PRO A 77 3.67 15.29 17.43
N GLN A 78 3.50 13.99 17.18
CA GLN A 78 4.03 12.89 17.97
C GLN A 78 5.37 12.34 17.45
N GLY A 79 5.90 12.87 16.34
CA GLY A 79 7.14 12.42 15.71
C GLY A 79 7.00 12.20 14.20
N GLU A 80 8.01 11.59 13.59
CA GLU A 80 7.96 11.21 12.17
C GLU A 80 7.04 10.02 11.96
N HIS A 81 6.34 9.98 10.83
CA HIS A 81 5.51 8.85 10.43
C HIS A 81 5.82 8.44 9.00
N LEU A 82 5.93 7.14 8.77
CA LEU A 82 5.94 6.56 7.44
C LEU A 82 4.49 6.43 6.99
N VAL A 83 4.16 7.14 5.92
CA VAL A 83 2.82 7.24 5.37
C VAL A 83 2.77 6.55 4.02
N VAL A 84 1.73 5.74 3.82
CA VAL A 84 1.38 5.14 2.55
C VAL A 84 0.00 5.60 2.13
N VAL A 85 -0.11 6.20 0.95
CA VAL A 85 -1.37 6.58 0.32
C VAL A 85 -1.61 5.69 -0.89
N VAL A 86 -2.74 5.00 -0.87
CA VAL A 86 -3.18 4.08 -1.93
C VAL A 86 -4.32 4.73 -2.69
N ARG A 87 -4.20 4.85 -4.01
CA ARG A 87 -5.23 5.43 -4.88
C ARG A 87 -5.24 4.80 -6.26
N ARG A 88 -6.36 4.90 -6.97
CA ARG A 88 -6.38 4.57 -8.40
C ARG A 88 -5.48 5.54 -9.18
N ALA A 89 -4.76 5.04 -10.18
CA ALA A 89 -4.00 5.90 -11.08
C ALA A 89 -4.94 6.78 -11.93
N VAL A 90 -6.03 6.19 -12.42
CA VAL A 90 -7.10 6.88 -13.15
C VAL A 90 -8.39 6.78 -12.33
N GLU A 91 -9.01 7.91 -12.05
CA GLU A 91 -10.34 7.96 -11.44
C GLU A 91 -11.35 7.29 -12.39
N ILE A 92 -12.08 6.34 -11.83
CA ILE A 92 -13.23 5.71 -12.48
C ILE A 92 -14.46 6.31 -11.78
N ASP A 93 -15.59 6.46 -12.47
CA ASP A 93 -16.77 7.20 -11.97
C ASP A 93 -17.28 6.79 -10.56
N ASP A 94 -16.85 5.64 -10.03
CA ASP A 94 -16.94 5.23 -8.61
C ASP A 94 -15.62 5.47 -7.84
N ALA A 95 -15.08 6.68 -7.86
CA ALA A 95 -13.77 6.98 -7.26
C ALA A 95 -13.85 6.93 -5.72
N GLU A 96 -13.55 5.76 -5.14
CA GLU A 96 -13.27 5.64 -3.71
C GLU A 96 -12.13 6.59 -3.33
N SER A 97 -12.30 7.30 -2.22
CA SER A 97 -11.28 8.22 -1.72
C SER A 97 -9.95 7.48 -1.50
N PRO A 98 -8.80 8.15 -1.70
CA PRO A 98 -7.50 7.56 -1.39
C PRO A 98 -7.46 6.98 0.02
N ALA A 99 -7.00 5.75 0.16
CA ALA A 99 -6.79 5.12 1.46
C ALA A 99 -5.41 5.53 2.00
N ARG A 100 -5.35 5.92 3.27
CA ARG A 100 -4.12 6.41 3.89
C ARG A 100 -3.80 5.57 5.12
N TYR A 101 -2.55 5.09 5.18
CA TYR A 101 -2.00 4.28 6.25
C TYR A 101 -0.77 4.98 6.80
N SER A 102 -0.57 4.93 8.11
CA SER A 102 0.63 5.47 8.72
C SER A 102 1.09 4.64 9.90
N VAL A 103 2.39 4.69 10.16
CA VAL A 103 3.07 4.05 11.29
C VAL A 103 4.15 5.00 11.80
N ALA A 104 4.36 5.02 13.12
CA ALA A 104 5.42 5.83 13.71
C ALA A 104 6.77 5.43 13.13
N TRP A 105 7.55 6.43 12.74
CA TRP A 105 8.86 6.29 12.11
C TRP A 105 9.91 6.87 13.05
N HIS A 106 10.95 6.08 13.32
CA HIS A 106 11.99 6.45 14.28
C HIS A 106 13.36 6.29 13.63
N GLY A 107 13.77 7.29 12.85
CA GLY A 107 15.14 7.44 12.36
C GLY A 107 15.42 6.94 10.94
N THR A 108 16.70 6.87 10.57
CA THR A 108 17.17 6.78 9.18
C THR A 108 17.51 5.35 8.71
N ALA A 109 17.53 4.37 9.61
CA ALA A 109 17.81 2.97 9.28
C ALA A 109 16.50 2.19 9.21
N PRO A 110 16.28 1.34 8.18
CA PRO A 110 14.98 0.75 7.88
C PRO A 110 14.58 -0.20 9.00
N PRO A 111 13.67 0.17 9.91
CA PRO A 111 13.16 -0.79 10.84
C PRO A 111 12.13 -1.57 10.03
N ARG A 112 12.58 -2.71 9.49
CA ARG A 112 11.78 -3.64 8.69
C ARG A 112 10.39 -3.88 9.27
N PRO A 113 10.19 -3.96 10.61
CA PRO A 113 8.85 -4.12 11.19
C PRO A 113 7.84 -3.03 10.80
N GLN A 114 8.24 -1.76 10.72
CA GLN A 114 7.36 -0.64 10.38
C GLN A 114 7.00 -0.66 8.90
N ILE A 115 7.98 -0.95 8.04
CA ILE A 115 7.76 -1.15 6.61
C ILE A 115 6.80 -2.33 6.40
N ASP A 116 7.05 -3.44 7.09
CA ASP A 116 6.21 -4.63 7.05
C ASP A 116 4.78 -4.32 7.50
N GLU A 117 4.62 -3.61 8.62
CA GLU A 117 3.32 -3.25 9.17
C GLU A 117 2.52 -2.37 8.20
N VAL A 118 3.14 -1.31 7.65
CA VAL A 118 2.42 -0.39 6.75
C VAL A 118 2.11 -1.05 5.41
N LEU A 119 3.00 -1.89 4.90
CA LEU A 119 2.76 -2.63 3.66
C LEU A 119 1.69 -3.70 3.85
N GLN A 120 1.69 -4.41 4.98
CA GLN A 120 0.70 -5.44 5.32
C GLN A 120 -0.74 -4.88 5.36
N LYS A 121 -0.89 -3.61 5.76
CA LYS A 121 -2.18 -2.91 5.80
C LYS A 121 -2.55 -2.28 4.45
N SER A 122 -1.57 -1.89 3.65
CA SER A 122 -1.80 -1.09 2.45
C SER A 122 -1.87 -1.90 1.16
N LEU A 123 -1.22 -3.05 1.04
CA LEU A 123 -1.16 -3.84 -0.19
C LEU A 123 -2.15 -5.03 -0.18
N PRO A 124 -2.52 -5.57 -1.36
CA PRO A 124 -3.24 -6.82 -1.45
C PRO A 124 -2.25 -7.97 -1.21
N HIS A 125 -2.56 -8.85 -0.26
CA HIS A 125 -1.72 -9.99 0.11
C HIS A 125 -2.47 -11.31 -0.07
N HIS A 126 -1.75 -12.41 -0.28
CA HIS A 126 -2.31 -13.74 -0.07
C HIS A 126 -2.82 -13.76 1.38
N ARG A 127 -4.11 -14.02 1.58
CA ARG A 127 -4.67 -14.22 2.92
C ARG A 127 -3.80 -15.30 3.57
N ASN A 128 -3.12 -14.98 4.67
CA ASN A 128 -2.33 -15.93 5.43
C ASN A 128 -3.18 -17.20 5.65
N ALA A 129 -2.89 -18.26 4.89
CA ALA A 129 -3.32 -19.61 5.21
C ALA A 129 -2.44 -20.06 6.38
N GLY A 130 -2.64 -19.47 7.57
CA GLY A 130 -1.65 -19.62 8.64
C GLY A 130 -2.01 -19.11 10.03
N ASN A 131 -3.08 -18.35 10.25
CA ASN A 131 -3.63 -18.24 11.61
C ASN A 131 -4.67 -19.35 11.81
N ARG A 132 -4.18 -20.57 12.04
CA ARG A 132 -4.90 -21.50 12.91
C ARG A 132 -4.72 -20.96 14.33
N PRO A 133 -5.79 -20.54 15.03
CA PRO A 133 -5.72 -20.54 16.49
C PRO A 133 -5.52 -22.00 16.91
N GLU A 134 -4.55 -22.21 17.81
CA GLU A 134 -4.39 -23.47 18.55
C GLU A 134 -5.69 -23.85 19.28
#